data_AF-A0A4R5LAZ5-F1
#
_entry.id   AF-A0A4R5LAZ5-F1
#
_cell.length_a   1.000
_cell.length_b   1.000
_cell.length_c   1.000
_cell.angle_alpha   90.00
_cell.angle_beta   90.00
_cell.angle_gamma   90.00
#
_symmetry.space_group_name_H-M   'P 1'
#
loop_
_entity.id
_entity.type
_entity.pdbx_description
1 polymer ?
#
loop_
_entity_poly.entity_id
_entity_poly.type
_entity_poly.pdbx_seq_one_letter_code
_entity_poly.pdbx_strand_id
1 'polypeptide(L)'
;MLACLLKIKHAVNSSSEMASVGDPYVALQKIRGGERGSLTDAVEHALREAIVTLALEPGMMIDKMAVCERMGVSRFPVSAALAKLAHAGLVEVLPQRGTRVKPIALDDIRQHLFIRSALEVETVRGVARMKDRATIDALAANLDEQRKIAGNGQRIEFHELDLAFHEILLDAVKLPRVKEIVAVSRNALDRARQLLASPERLVHTLEEHERIFEAIRAGRADAAAKAMHDHLDQVIEELHRSAKERPDLFAP
;
A
#
# COMPACT_ATOMS: atom_id res chain seq x y z
N MET A 1 42.32 41.74 19.39
CA MET A 1 42.44 43.17 19.03
C MET A 1 42.97 43.21 17.61
N LEU A 2 42.32 43.69 16.55
CA LEU A 2 41.07 44.40 16.32
C LEU A 2 40.90 44.28 14.78
N ALA A 3 39.91 43.54 14.30
CA ALA A 3 38.77 44.04 13.53
C ALA A 3 39.05 44.72 12.16
N CYS A 4 38.35 44.21 11.13
CA CYS A 4 37.30 44.94 10.39
C CYS A 4 37.52 45.21 8.88
N LEU A 5 36.40 45.01 8.13
CA LEU A 5 36.01 45.58 6.81
C LEU A 5 36.64 44.97 5.54
N LEU A 6 35.95 44.73 4.41
CA LEU A 6 34.53 44.70 4.01
C LEU A 6 34.48 44.24 2.52
N LYS A 7 33.50 43.40 2.16
CA LYS A 7 32.78 43.25 0.86
C LYS A 7 33.56 43.10 -0.47
N ILE A 8 33.12 42.13 -1.29
CA ILE A 8 32.49 42.35 -2.60
C ILE A 8 31.54 41.16 -2.91
N LYS A 9 30.31 41.50 -3.31
CA LYS A 9 29.29 40.61 -3.91
C LYS A 9 29.53 40.50 -5.41
N HIS A 10 29.38 39.30 -5.98
CA HIS A 10 28.62 38.97 -7.21
C HIS A 10 28.79 37.45 -7.45
N ALA A 11 27.76 36.64 -7.18
CA ALA A 11 26.68 36.28 -8.09
C ALA A 11 27.15 35.40 -9.27
N VAL A 12 26.61 34.17 -9.31
CA VAL A 12 25.97 33.48 -10.45
C VAL A 12 26.27 31.98 -10.35
N ASN A 13 25.24 31.26 -9.91
CA ASN A 13 24.70 30.06 -10.56
C ASN A 13 25.70 29.00 -11.07
N SER A 14 25.75 27.87 -10.37
CA SER A 14 25.80 26.57 -11.04
C SER A 14 24.79 25.66 -10.37
N SER A 15 23.57 25.75 -10.90
CA SER A 15 22.58 24.69 -11.05
C SER A 15 23.11 23.32 -10.62
N SER A 16 22.63 22.83 -9.48
CA SER A 16 22.63 21.40 -9.21
C SER A 16 21.84 20.73 -10.33
N GLU A 17 22.52 19.93 -11.14
CA GLU A 17 21.92 18.96 -12.05
C GLU A 17 21.03 18.03 -11.22
N MET A 18 19.76 18.42 -11.06
CA MET A 18 18.70 17.48 -10.72
C MET A 18 18.54 16.60 -11.94
N ALA A 19 18.94 15.33 -11.79
CA ALA A 19 18.63 14.27 -12.73
C ALA A 19 17.20 14.43 -13.23
N SER A 20 17.00 14.45 -14.54
CA SER A 20 15.68 14.47 -15.15
C SER A 20 15.00 13.14 -14.86
N VAL A 21 14.39 13.04 -13.68
CA VAL A 21 13.37 12.04 -13.38
C VAL A 21 12.23 12.30 -14.37
N GLY A 22 11.80 11.27 -15.10
CA GLY A 22 10.70 11.39 -16.06
C GLY A 22 9.43 11.98 -15.42
N ASP A 23 8.48 12.42 -16.24
CA ASP A 23 7.21 12.97 -15.76
C ASP A 23 6.57 12.02 -14.72
N PRO A 24 6.53 12.39 -13.42
CA PRO A 24 6.03 11.51 -12.37
C PRO A 24 4.52 11.32 -12.46
N TYR A 25 3.84 12.15 -13.25
CA TYR A 25 2.41 12.03 -13.53
C TYR A 25 2.11 11.15 -14.73
N VAL A 26 3.11 10.41 -15.26
CA VAL A 26 2.91 9.53 -16.42
C VAL A 26 1.81 8.49 -16.18
N ALA A 27 1.68 8.01 -14.94
CA ALA A 27 0.64 7.07 -14.50
C ALA A 27 -0.77 7.67 -14.49
N LEU A 28 -0.91 8.99 -14.45
CA LEU A 28 -2.20 9.66 -14.48
C LEU A 28 -2.71 9.80 -15.91
N GLN A 29 -3.97 9.39 -16.12
CA GLN A 29 -4.66 9.47 -17.40
C GLN A 29 -5.70 10.60 -17.40
N LYS A 30 -6.08 11.07 -18.60
CA LYS A 30 -7.18 12.03 -18.75
C LYS A 30 -8.49 11.41 -18.31
N ILE A 31 -9.21 12.10 -17.43
CA ILE A 31 -10.54 11.66 -17.01
C ILE A 31 -11.53 11.94 -18.13
N ARG A 32 -12.18 10.89 -18.64
CA ARG A 32 -13.21 11.01 -19.66
C ARG A 32 -14.56 11.27 -18.99
N GLY A 33 -15.29 12.29 -19.45
CA GLY A 33 -16.63 12.55 -18.93
C GLY A 33 -17.57 11.37 -19.21
N GLY A 34 -18.22 10.84 -18.18
CA GLY A 34 -19.21 9.75 -18.29
C GLY A 34 -19.08 8.61 -17.28
N GLU A 35 -18.03 8.57 -16.46
CA GLU A 35 -17.90 7.58 -15.39
C GLU A 35 -18.96 7.82 -14.29
N ARG A 36 -19.60 6.74 -13.82
CA ARG A 36 -20.60 6.80 -12.74
C ARG A 36 -19.91 7.25 -11.45
N GLY A 37 -19.98 8.54 -11.13
CA GLY A 37 -19.39 9.14 -9.92
C GLY A 37 -19.17 10.64 -10.08
N SER A 38 -18.71 11.33 -9.02
CA SER A 38 -18.30 12.72 -9.17
C SER A 38 -16.91 12.80 -9.81
N LEU A 39 -16.64 13.85 -10.59
CA LEU A 39 -15.29 14.09 -11.16
C LEU A 39 -14.20 14.10 -10.08
N THR A 40 -14.54 14.55 -8.87
CA THR A 40 -13.66 14.49 -7.69
C THR A 40 -13.31 13.05 -7.32
N ASP A 41 -14.25 12.12 -7.38
CA ASP A 41 -14.02 10.70 -7.03
C ASP A 41 -13.12 10.02 -8.06
N ALA A 42 -13.32 10.30 -9.34
CA ALA A 42 -12.44 9.78 -10.40
C ALA A 42 -10.99 10.28 -10.24
N VAL A 43 -10.83 11.57 -9.90
CA VAL A 43 -9.50 12.14 -9.62
C VAL A 43 -8.88 11.56 -8.36
N GLU A 44 -9.67 11.38 -7.31
CA GLU A 44 -9.23 10.75 -6.05
C GLU A 44 -8.76 9.32 -6.28
N HIS A 45 -9.52 8.54 -7.04
CA HIS A 45 -9.20 7.14 -7.35
C HIS A 45 -7.88 7.02 -8.12
N ALA A 46 -7.71 7.79 -9.20
CA ALA A 46 -6.48 7.74 -10.00
C ALA A 46 -5.24 8.21 -9.20
N LEU A 47 -5.38 9.24 -8.37
CA LEU A 47 -4.28 9.68 -7.49
C LEU A 47 -3.97 8.64 -6.41
N ARG A 48 -4.99 8.01 -5.82
CA ARG A 48 -4.83 6.91 -4.86
C ARG A 48 -4.06 5.76 -5.49
N GLU A 49 -4.46 5.32 -6.68
CA GLU A 49 -3.80 4.25 -7.41
C GLU A 49 -2.33 4.56 -7.66
N ALA A 50 -2.02 5.78 -8.15
CA ALA A 50 -0.65 6.22 -8.38
C ALA A 50 0.18 6.28 -7.09
N ILE A 51 -0.42 6.66 -5.96
CA ILE A 51 0.24 6.68 -4.63
C ILE A 51 0.46 5.25 -4.10
N VAL A 52 -0.52 4.37 -4.25
CA VAL A 52 -0.48 2.99 -3.74
C VAL A 52 0.52 2.14 -4.52
N THR A 53 0.57 2.29 -5.85
CA THR A 53 1.52 1.62 -6.75
C THR A 53 2.92 2.23 -6.74
N LEU A 54 3.16 3.25 -5.89
CA LEU A 54 4.42 3.99 -5.77
C LEU A 54 4.84 4.76 -7.04
N ALA A 55 3.94 4.95 -8.02
CA ALA A 55 4.18 5.86 -9.13
C ALA A 55 4.34 7.32 -8.63
N LEU A 56 3.62 7.69 -7.57
CA LEU A 56 3.88 8.87 -6.76
C LEU A 56 4.50 8.41 -5.43
N GLU A 57 5.83 8.51 -5.31
CA GLU A 57 6.57 7.97 -4.18
C GLU A 57 6.28 8.67 -2.85
N PRO A 58 6.36 7.95 -1.70
CA PRO A 58 6.35 8.55 -0.38
C PRO A 58 7.33 9.73 -0.26
N GLY A 59 6.88 10.84 0.32
CA GLY A 59 7.69 12.06 0.43
C GLY A 59 7.70 12.95 -0.82
N MET A 60 7.12 12.53 -1.94
CA MET A 60 7.04 13.35 -3.15
C MET A 60 6.07 14.51 -2.99
N MET A 61 6.47 15.73 -3.40
CA MET A 61 5.58 16.88 -3.48
C MET A 61 4.63 16.76 -4.68
N ILE A 62 3.34 17.03 -4.47
CA ILE A 62 2.31 16.99 -5.51
C ILE A 62 2.08 18.40 -6.06
N ASP A 63 2.45 18.62 -7.31
CA ASP A 63 2.08 19.81 -8.06
C ASP A 63 0.63 19.68 -8.57
N LYS A 64 -0.26 20.44 -7.94
CA LYS A 64 -1.69 20.46 -8.29
C LYS A 64 -1.93 20.90 -9.74
N MET A 65 -1.13 21.82 -10.28
CA MET A 65 -1.33 22.34 -11.63
C MET A 65 -0.92 21.30 -12.67
N ALA A 66 0.20 20.61 -12.44
CA ALA A 66 0.62 19.50 -13.29
C ALA A 66 -0.42 18.37 -13.32
N VAL A 67 -0.99 18.02 -12.16
CA VAL A 67 -2.10 17.05 -12.08
C VAL A 67 -3.33 17.52 -12.87
N CYS A 68 -3.72 18.80 -12.75
CA CYS A 68 -4.83 19.37 -13.51
C CYS A 68 -4.61 19.24 -15.03
N GLU A 69 -3.43 19.63 -15.50
CA GLU A 69 -3.06 19.58 -16.92
C GLU A 69 -3.05 18.15 -17.44
N ARG A 70 -2.42 17.23 -16.70
CA ARG A 70 -2.31 15.82 -17.07
C ARG A 70 -3.68 15.14 -17.17
N MET A 71 -4.55 15.39 -16.20
CA MET A 71 -5.86 14.73 -16.12
C MET A 71 -6.96 15.46 -16.92
N GLY A 72 -6.69 16.68 -17.40
CA GLY A 72 -7.64 17.48 -18.17
C GLY A 72 -8.80 18.02 -17.32
N VAL A 73 -8.55 18.33 -16.04
CA VAL A 73 -9.58 18.76 -15.07
C VAL A 73 -9.24 20.13 -14.47
N SER A 74 -10.24 20.80 -13.88
CA SER A 74 -10.01 22.05 -13.17
C SER A 74 -9.42 21.84 -11.77
N ARG A 75 -9.00 22.93 -11.12
CA ARG A 75 -8.35 22.88 -9.79
C ARG A 75 -9.27 22.41 -8.66
N PHE A 76 -10.58 22.62 -8.79
CA PHE A 76 -11.55 22.25 -7.75
C PHE A 76 -11.59 20.73 -7.47
N PRO A 77 -11.85 19.84 -8.45
CA PRO A 77 -11.87 18.40 -8.20
C PRO A 77 -10.52 17.86 -7.69
N VAL A 78 -9.39 18.37 -8.18
CA VAL A 78 -8.05 17.99 -7.67
C VAL A 78 -7.88 18.39 -6.21
N SER A 79 -8.30 19.60 -5.82
CA SER A 79 -8.17 20.06 -4.43
C SER A 79 -9.08 19.27 -3.48
N ALA A 80 -10.29 18.95 -3.92
CA ALA A 80 -11.23 18.13 -3.15
C ALA A 80 -10.74 16.67 -3.03
N ALA A 81 -10.19 16.10 -4.10
CA ALA A 81 -9.59 14.77 -4.09
C ALA A 81 -8.40 14.68 -3.12
N LEU A 82 -7.48 15.65 -3.16
CA LEU A 82 -6.35 15.71 -2.24
C LEU A 82 -6.79 15.88 -0.78
N ALA A 83 -7.91 16.57 -0.52
CA ALA A 83 -8.48 16.66 0.83
C ALA A 83 -9.02 15.29 1.31
N LYS A 84 -9.68 14.53 0.44
CA LYS A 84 -10.11 13.15 0.74
C LYS A 84 -8.91 12.23 1.00
N LEU A 85 -7.86 12.32 0.17
CA LEU A 85 -6.62 11.56 0.37
C LEU A 85 -5.90 11.94 1.65
N ALA A 86 -5.96 13.22 2.06
CA ALA A 86 -5.41 13.66 3.34
C ALA A 86 -6.18 13.08 4.53
N HIS A 87 -7.52 13.05 4.43
CA HIS A 87 -8.36 12.40 5.44
C HIS A 87 -8.08 10.89 5.52
N ALA A 88 -7.78 10.25 4.39
CA ALA A 88 -7.38 8.85 4.31
C ALA A 88 -5.89 8.61 4.69
N GLY A 89 -5.13 9.65 5.05
CA GLY A 89 -3.73 9.52 5.47
C GLY A 89 -2.72 9.20 4.37
N LEU A 90 -3.09 9.32 3.09
CA LEU A 90 -2.19 9.04 1.95
C LEU A 90 -1.33 10.25 1.57
N VAL A 91 -1.82 11.45 1.82
CA VAL A 91 -1.09 12.70 1.62
C VAL A 91 -1.17 13.57 2.87
N GLU A 92 -0.24 14.51 2.99
CA GLU A 92 -0.27 15.53 4.02
C GLU A 92 -0.23 16.93 3.40
N VAL A 93 -1.02 17.85 3.95
CA VAL A 93 -1.03 19.25 3.53
C VAL A 93 -0.04 20.02 4.40
N LEU A 94 1.03 20.51 3.79
CA LEU A 94 2.07 21.28 4.44
C LEU A 94 1.75 22.77 4.33
N PRO A 95 1.58 23.51 5.45
CA PRO A 95 1.31 24.94 5.42
C PRO A 95 2.33 25.69 4.56
N GLN A 96 1.85 26.50 3.61
CA GLN A 96 2.66 27.30 2.67
C GLN A 96 3.61 26.51 1.74
N ARG A 97 3.63 25.18 1.81
CA ARG A 97 4.54 24.33 1.02
C ARG A 97 3.82 23.43 0.02
N GLY A 98 2.50 23.24 0.19
CA GLY A 98 1.67 22.47 -0.75
C GLY A 98 1.23 21.13 -0.16
N THR A 99 1.10 20.10 -0.99
CA THR A 99 0.68 18.76 -0.58
C THR A 99 1.79 17.78 -0.91
N ARG A 100 2.06 16.82 -0.02
CA ARG A 100 3.08 15.79 -0.20
C ARG A 100 2.47 14.41 -0.01
N VAL A 101 2.94 13.40 -0.72
CA VAL A 101 2.63 12.00 -0.39
C VAL A 101 3.21 11.71 1.00
N LYS A 102 2.37 11.26 1.94
CA LYS A 102 2.79 11.04 3.33
C LYS A 102 3.88 9.94 3.35
N PRO A 103 5.03 10.14 4.01
CA PRO A 103 6.01 9.07 4.22
C PRO A 103 5.39 7.87 4.92
N ILE A 104 6.01 6.70 4.75
CA ILE A 104 5.56 5.48 5.41
C ILE A 104 5.95 5.52 6.89
N ALA A 105 4.97 5.55 7.79
CA ALA A 105 5.22 5.54 9.24
C ALA A 105 5.17 4.11 9.79
N LEU A 106 6.32 3.61 10.27
CA LEU A 106 6.43 2.24 10.80
C LEU A 106 5.52 2.00 12.03
N ASP A 107 5.39 3.00 12.90
CA ASP A 107 4.49 2.93 14.06
C ASP A 107 3.01 2.82 13.66
N ASP A 108 2.63 3.45 12.55
CA ASP A 108 1.28 3.37 11.98
C ASP A 108 1.02 1.96 11.43
N ILE A 109 1.99 1.44 10.67
CA ILE A 109 1.96 0.06 10.16
C ILE A 109 1.85 -0.96 11.30
N ARG A 110 2.63 -0.78 12.37
CA ARG A 110 2.60 -1.66 13.54
C ARG A 110 1.20 -1.72 14.16
N GLN A 111 0.51 -0.59 14.29
CA GLN A 111 -0.85 -0.55 14.82
C GLN A 111 -1.84 -1.31 13.91
N HIS A 112 -1.73 -1.12 12.59
CA HIS A 112 -2.57 -1.84 11.64
C HIS A 112 -2.30 -3.35 11.60
N LEU A 113 -1.02 -3.77 11.67
CA LEU A 113 -0.66 -5.18 11.74
C LEU A 113 -1.10 -5.83 13.06
N PHE A 114 -1.09 -5.09 14.17
CA PHE A 114 -1.67 -5.57 15.42
C PHE A 114 -3.17 -5.85 15.30
N ILE A 115 -3.93 -4.94 14.68
CA ILE A 115 -5.36 -5.13 14.42
C ILE A 115 -5.59 -6.35 13.54
N ARG A 116 -4.85 -6.45 12.43
CA ARG A 116 -4.94 -7.59 11.50
C ARG A 116 -4.60 -8.90 12.20
N SER A 117 -3.50 -8.95 12.95
CA SER A 117 -3.11 -10.14 13.70
C SER A 117 -4.21 -10.58 14.67
N ALA A 118 -4.76 -9.67 15.48
CA ALA A 118 -5.85 -10.00 16.41
C ALA A 118 -7.10 -10.57 15.72
N LEU A 119 -7.49 -10.03 14.56
CA LEU A 119 -8.72 -10.41 13.87
C LEU A 119 -8.55 -11.60 12.93
N GLU A 120 -7.49 -11.63 12.13
CA GLU A 120 -7.25 -12.65 11.12
C GLU A 120 -6.76 -13.96 11.73
N VAL A 121 -5.98 -13.92 12.81
CA VAL A 121 -5.56 -15.13 13.54
C VAL A 121 -6.78 -15.86 14.13
N GLU A 122 -7.73 -15.13 14.72
CA GLU A 122 -8.97 -15.73 15.21
C GLU A 122 -9.87 -16.19 14.06
N THR A 123 -9.89 -15.44 12.95
CA THR A 123 -10.62 -15.83 11.73
C THR A 123 -10.15 -17.18 11.23
N VAL A 124 -8.84 -17.38 11.00
CA VAL A 124 -8.32 -18.66 10.48
C VAL A 124 -8.51 -19.81 11.47
N ARG A 125 -8.47 -19.53 12.78
CA ARG A 125 -8.79 -20.51 13.83
C ARG A 125 -10.24 -20.98 13.70
N GLY A 126 -11.18 -20.06 13.48
CA GLY A 126 -12.58 -20.35 13.20
C GLY A 126 -12.77 -21.16 11.93
N VAL A 127 -12.19 -20.71 10.82
CA VAL A 127 -12.28 -21.37 9.50
C VAL A 127 -11.78 -22.82 9.57
N ALA A 128 -10.63 -23.06 10.21
CA ALA A 128 -10.08 -24.41 10.39
C ALA A 128 -11.02 -25.34 11.18
N ARG A 129 -11.77 -24.82 12.16
CA ARG A 129 -12.73 -25.62 12.94
C ARG A 129 -13.98 -25.97 12.12
N MET A 130 -14.40 -25.09 11.22
CA MET A 130 -15.59 -25.29 10.39
C MET A 130 -15.43 -26.43 9.38
N LYS A 131 -14.21 -26.61 8.84
CA LYS A 131 -13.93 -27.58 7.74
C LYS A 131 -14.91 -27.43 6.57
N ASP A 132 -15.29 -26.20 6.26
CA ASP A 132 -16.20 -25.91 5.17
C ASP A 132 -15.54 -26.21 3.83
N ARG A 133 -16.13 -27.13 3.06
CA ARG A 133 -15.55 -27.60 1.80
C ARG A 133 -15.51 -26.50 0.74
N ALA A 134 -16.54 -25.66 0.66
CA ALA A 134 -16.58 -24.57 -0.31
C ALA A 134 -15.45 -23.56 -0.07
N THR A 135 -15.20 -23.20 1.19
CA THR A 135 -14.07 -22.34 1.57
C THR A 135 -12.73 -22.99 1.23
N ILE A 136 -12.54 -24.28 1.54
CA ILE A 136 -11.30 -25.01 1.22
C ILE A 136 -11.06 -25.04 -0.30
N ASP A 137 -12.09 -25.36 -1.09
CA ASP A 137 -12.00 -25.42 -2.55
C ASP A 137 -11.68 -24.04 -3.14
N ALA A 138 -12.26 -22.96 -2.58
CA ALA A 138 -11.98 -21.58 -3.00
C ALA A 138 -10.53 -21.15 -2.68
N LEU A 139 -10.02 -21.49 -1.49
CA LEU A 139 -8.61 -21.22 -1.12
C LEU A 139 -7.65 -21.99 -2.01
N ALA A 140 -7.94 -23.26 -2.31
CA ALA A 140 -7.12 -24.07 -3.20
C ALA A 140 -7.03 -23.47 -4.61
N ALA A 141 -8.16 -23.05 -5.17
CA ALA A 141 -8.20 -22.40 -6.48
C ALA A 141 -7.42 -21.07 -6.50
N ASN A 142 -7.54 -20.26 -5.44
CA ASN A 142 -6.75 -19.03 -5.33
C ASN A 142 -5.23 -19.32 -5.29
N LEU A 143 -4.80 -20.33 -4.51
CA LEU A 143 -3.39 -20.73 -4.43
C LEU A 143 -2.85 -21.26 -5.76
N ASP A 144 -3.68 -21.98 -6.52
CA ASP A 144 -3.29 -22.44 -7.86
C ASP A 144 -2.99 -21.28 -8.81
N GLU A 145 -3.75 -20.18 -8.73
CA GLU A 145 -3.44 -18.97 -9.48
C GLU A 145 -2.17 -18.27 -8.96
N GLN A 146 -1.97 -18.19 -7.63
CA GLN A 146 -0.75 -17.61 -7.05
C GLN A 146 0.51 -18.36 -7.51
N ARG A 147 0.46 -19.71 -7.54
CA ARG A 147 1.58 -20.56 -8.02
C ARG A 147 2.01 -20.25 -9.45
N LYS A 148 1.06 -19.91 -10.33
CA LYS A 148 1.36 -19.62 -11.74
C LYS A 148 2.16 -18.33 -11.91
N ILE A 149 2.02 -17.38 -11.00
CA ILE A 149 2.52 -16.01 -11.20
C ILE A 149 3.59 -15.57 -10.19
N ALA A 150 3.73 -16.23 -9.04
CA ALA A 150 4.67 -15.84 -7.98
C ALA A 150 6.12 -15.71 -8.47
N GLY A 151 6.58 -16.58 -9.36
CA GLY A 151 7.94 -16.56 -9.91
C GLY A 151 8.15 -15.60 -11.10
N ASN A 152 7.08 -15.02 -11.64
CA ASN A 152 7.15 -14.25 -12.90
C ASN A 152 7.23 -12.74 -12.68
N GLY A 153 7.28 -12.28 -11.43
CA GLY A 153 7.38 -10.85 -11.09
C GLY A 153 6.11 -10.05 -11.36
N GLN A 154 4.95 -10.71 -11.51
CA GLN A 154 3.64 -10.08 -11.71
C GLN A 154 3.08 -9.55 -10.38
N ARG A 155 3.67 -8.45 -9.90
CA ARG A 155 3.41 -7.90 -8.55
C ARG A 155 1.96 -7.46 -8.34
N ILE A 156 1.36 -6.82 -9.35
CA ILE A 156 0.00 -6.28 -9.24
C ILE A 156 -1.01 -7.42 -9.18
N GLU A 157 -0.89 -8.38 -10.09
CA GLU A 157 -1.76 -9.55 -10.17
C GLU A 157 -1.61 -10.45 -8.93
N PHE A 158 -0.38 -10.63 -8.42
CA PHE A 158 -0.17 -11.35 -7.16
C PHE A 158 -0.81 -10.63 -5.98
N HIS A 159 -0.72 -9.30 -5.94
CA HIS A 159 -1.37 -8.52 -4.90
C HIS A 159 -2.90 -8.74 -4.92
N GLU A 160 -3.55 -8.72 -6.08
CA GLU A 160 -4.99 -9.01 -6.18
C GLU A 160 -5.36 -10.41 -5.63
N LEU A 161 -4.51 -11.42 -5.91
CA LEU A 161 -4.71 -12.77 -5.38
C LEU A 161 -4.48 -12.86 -3.86
N ASP A 162 -3.48 -12.17 -3.32
CA ASP A 162 -3.24 -12.01 -1.87
C ASP A 162 -4.49 -11.41 -1.19
N LEU A 163 -5.03 -10.32 -1.74
CA LEU A 163 -6.26 -9.71 -1.24
C LEU A 163 -7.40 -10.74 -1.23
N ALA A 164 -7.62 -11.42 -2.35
CA ALA A 164 -8.67 -12.42 -2.49
C ALA A 164 -8.52 -13.60 -1.51
N PHE A 165 -7.29 -14.06 -1.23
CA PHE A 165 -7.02 -15.11 -0.25
C PHE A 165 -7.54 -14.73 1.15
N HIS A 166 -7.19 -13.53 1.61
CA HIS A 166 -7.66 -13.01 2.90
C HIS A 166 -9.18 -12.75 2.92
N GLU A 167 -9.76 -12.27 1.81
CA GLU A 167 -11.22 -12.06 1.70
C GLU A 167 -12.00 -13.38 1.84
N ILE A 168 -11.54 -14.47 1.20
CA ILE A 168 -12.17 -15.80 1.31
C ILE A 168 -12.24 -16.25 2.78
N LEU A 169 -11.17 -16.03 3.55
CA LEU A 169 -11.11 -16.38 4.97
C LEU A 169 -12.11 -15.55 5.80
N LEU A 170 -12.18 -14.24 5.55
CA LEU A 170 -13.08 -13.33 6.27
C LEU A 170 -14.55 -13.58 5.94
N ASP A 171 -14.86 -13.94 4.69
CA ASP A 171 -16.23 -14.26 4.26
C ASP A 171 -16.73 -15.56 4.89
N ALA A 172 -15.84 -16.53 5.09
CA ALA A 172 -16.19 -17.82 5.69
C ALA A 172 -16.77 -17.70 7.11
N VAL A 173 -16.28 -16.75 7.92
CA VAL A 173 -16.75 -16.55 9.30
C VAL A 173 -18.03 -15.71 9.41
N LYS A 174 -18.50 -15.09 8.30
CA LYS A 174 -19.74 -14.30 8.22
C LYS A 174 -19.83 -13.16 9.25
N LEU A 175 -18.70 -12.49 9.50
CA LEU A 175 -18.60 -11.33 10.39
C LEU A 175 -18.28 -10.06 9.61
N PRO A 176 -19.28 -9.41 8.96
CA PRO A 176 -19.04 -8.29 8.04
C PRO A 176 -18.31 -7.11 8.68
N ARG A 177 -18.58 -6.81 9.96
CA ARG A 177 -17.86 -5.75 10.70
C ARG A 177 -16.36 -6.05 10.88
N VAL A 178 -16.00 -7.31 11.06
CA VAL A 178 -14.58 -7.72 11.17
C VAL A 178 -13.90 -7.49 9.83
N LYS A 179 -14.55 -7.92 8.74
CA LYS A 179 -14.07 -7.71 7.37
C LYS A 179 -13.85 -6.23 7.06
N GLU A 180 -14.77 -5.35 7.44
CA GLU A 180 -14.63 -3.89 7.28
C GLU A 180 -13.39 -3.34 8.01
N ILE A 181 -13.18 -3.74 9.27
CA ILE A 181 -12.03 -3.28 10.08
C ILE A 181 -10.70 -3.79 9.50
N VAL A 182 -10.68 -5.06 9.07
CA VAL A 182 -9.49 -5.64 8.43
C VAL A 182 -9.20 -4.95 7.11
N ALA A 183 -10.22 -4.66 6.29
CA ALA A 183 -10.04 -3.95 5.03
C ALA A 183 -9.43 -2.55 5.23
N VAL A 184 -9.92 -1.78 6.21
CA VAL A 184 -9.33 -0.48 6.56
C VAL A 184 -7.87 -0.63 6.96
N SER A 185 -7.56 -1.61 7.81
CA SER A 185 -6.19 -1.82 8.29
C SER A 185 -5.25 -2.33 7.21
N ARG A 186 -5.73 -3.17 6.30
CA ARG A 186 -4.99 -3.67 5.15
C ARG A 186 -4.66 -2.55 4.17
N ASN A 187 -5.64 -1.69 3.84
CA ASN A 187 -5.43 -0.59 2.89
C ASN A 187 -4.34 0.38 3.35
N ALA A 188 -4.15 0.55 4.66
CA ALA A 188 -3.06 1.35 5.21
C ALA A 188 -1.66 0.75 4.94
N LEU A 189 -1.60 -0.56 4.68
CA LEU A 189 -0.38 -1.31 4.39
C LEU A 189 -0.10 -1.47 2.89
N ASP A 190 -1.01 -1.10 1.99
CA ASP A 190 -0.86 -1.41 0.56
C ASP A 190 0.44 -0.85 -0.02
N ARG A 191 0.78 0.41 0.31
CA ARG A 191 2.06 1.03 -0.11
C ARG A 191 3.28 0.29 0.39
N ALA A 192 3.24 -0.12 1.66
CA ALA A 192 4.30 -0.89 2.28
C ALA A 192 4.46 -2.26 1.60
N ARG A 193 3.35 -2.93 1.27
CA ARG A 193 3.36 -4.20 0.55
C ARG A 193 3.89 -4.05 -0.88
N GLN A 194 3.49 -3.01 -1.61
CA GLN A 194 4.01 -2.74 -2.95
C GLN A 194 5.53 -2.47 -2.94
N LEU A 195 6.02 -1.77 -1.91
CA LEU A 195 7.46 -1.55 -1.71
C LEU A 195 8.23 -2.87 -1.51
N LEU A 196 7.63 -3.81 -0.78
CA LEU A 196 8.24 -5.10 -0.44
C LEU A 196 8.08 -6.19 -1.50
N ALA A 197 7.26 -5.99 -2.52
CA ALA A 197 6.81 -7.02 -3.48
C ALA A 197 7.88 -7.52 -4.48
N SER A 198 9.12 -7.77 -4.04
CA SER A 198 10.15 -8.44 -4.85
C SER A 198 9.69 -9.83 -5.32
N PRO A 199 10.15 -10.32 -6.49
CA PRO A 199 9.82 -11.68 -6.94
C PRO A 199 10.11 -12.75 -5.88
N GLU A 200 11.23 -12.64 -5.18
CA GLU A 200 11.58 -13.51 -4.05
C GLU A 200 10.54 -13.42 -2.93
N ARG A 201 10.06 -12.21 -2.64
CA ARG A 201 9.02 -12.02 -1.62
C ARG A 201 7.69 -12.64 -2.00
N LEU A 202 7.30 -12.58 -3.28
CA LEU A 202 6.06 -13.19 -3.76
C LEU A 202 6.09 -14.71 -3.55
N VAL A 203 7.24 -15.34 -3.81
CA VAL A 203 7.45 -16.77 -3.55
C VAL A 203 7.30 -17.10 -2.06
N HIS A 204 7.93 -16.33 -1.17
CA HIS A 204 7.79 -16.56 0.28
C HIS A 204 6.36 -16.34 0.80
N THR A 205 5.67 -15.32 0.27
CA THR A 205 4.26 -15.09 0.60
C THR A 205 3.37 -16.28 0.20
N LEU A 206 3.63 -16.86 -0.98
CA LEU A 206 2.95 -18.09 -1.41
C LEU A 206 3.21 -19.25 -0.44
N GLU A 207 4.46 -19.49 -0.04
CA GLU A 207 4.82 -20.54 0.93
C GLU A 207 4.10 -20.35 2.29
N GLU A 208 3.95 -19.09 2.73
CA GLU A 208 3.18 -18.74 3.93
C GLU A 208 1.69 -19.04 3.77
N HIS A 209 1.08 -18.65 2.65
CA HIS A 209 -0.32 -18.95 2.35
C HIS A 209 -0.58 -20.47 2.27
N GLU A 210 0.34 -21.24 1.68
CA GLU A 210 0.25 -22.70 1.63
C GLU A 210 0.27 -23.32 3.03
N ARG A 211 1.11 -22.82 3.95
CA ARG A 211 1.14 -23.28 5.35
C ARG A 211 -0.19 -23.00 6.06
N ILE A 212 -0.78 -21.83 5.86
CA ILE A 212 -2.10 -21.47 6.41
C ILE A 212 -3.16 -22.43 5.87
N PHE A 213 -3.20 -22.61 4.55
CA PHE A 213 -4.16 -23.48 3.89
C PHE A 213 -4.07 -24.93 4.36
N GLU A 214 -2.87 -25.49 4.45
CA GLU A 214 -2.67 -26.86 4.89
C GLU A 214 -3.14 -27.09 6.33
N ALA A 215 -2.92 -26.12 7.21
CA ALA A 215 -3.42 -26.18 8.58
C ALA A 215 -4.95 -26.09 8.64
N ILE A 216 -5.57 -25.23 7.82
CA ILE A 216 -7.03 -25.12 7.67
C ILE A 216 -7.62 -26.43 7.13
N ARG A 217 -7.04 -26.97 6.04
CA ARG A 217 -7.48 -28.21 5.39
C ARG A 217 -7.42 -29.42 6.33
N ALA A 218 -6.37 -29.48 7.18
CA ALA A 218 -6.25 -30.51 8.21
C ALA A 218 -7.16 -30.29 9.44
N GLY A 219 -7.83 -29.13 9.52
CA GLY A 219 -8.63 -28.71 10.67
C GLY A 219 -7.82 -28.45 11.95
N ARG A 220 -6.55 -28.07 11.81
CA ARG A 220 -5.64 -27.79 12.93
C ARG A 220 -5.70 -26.30 13.28
N ALA A 221 -6.70 -25.93 14.07
CA ALA A 221 -7.03 -24.54 14.36
C ALA A 221 -5.85 -23.72 14.93
N ASP A 222 -5.10 -24.26 15.89
CA ASP A 222 -3.96 -23.54 16.48
C ASP A 222 -2.75 -23.49 15.56
N ALA A 223 -2.58 -24.48 14.68
CA ALA A 223 -1.55 -24.44 13.64
C ALA A 223 -1.88 -23.37 12.59
N ALA A 224 -3.15 -23.24 12.20
CA ALA A 224 -3.60 -22.20 11.27
C ALA A 224 -3.41 -20.80 11.88
N ALA A 225 -3.79 -20.64 13.15
CA ALA A 225 -3.58 -19.41 13.92
C ALA A 225 -2.10 -19.01 13.96
N LYS A 226 -1.21 -19.96 14.27
CA LYS A 226 0.23 -19.72 14.27
C LYS A 226 0.74 -19.33 12.87
N ALA A 227 0.33 -20.06 11.83
CA ALA A 227 0.78 -19.78 10.46
C ALA A 227 0.35 -18.38 9.97
N MET A 228 -0.86 -17.92 10.32
CA MET A 228 -1.33 -16.57 10.00
C MET A 228 -0.57 -15.50 10.80
N HIS A 229 -0.27 -15.76 12.07
CA HIS A 229 0.55 -14.85 12.87
C HIS A 229 1.95 -14.69 12.25
N ASP A 230 2.62 -15.81 11.94
CA ASP A 230 3.94 -15.81 11.33
C ASP A 230 3.92 -15.06 9.98
N HIS A 231 2.91 -15.28 9.14
CA HIS A 231 2.72 -14.56 7.87
C HIS A 231 2.64 -13.04 8.04
N LEU A 232 1.85 -12.56 9.01
CA LEU A 232 1.70 -11.13 9.27
C LEU A 232 2.97 -10.51 9.88
N ASP A 233 3.70 -11.25 10.71
CA ASP A 233 4.96 -10.80 11.31
C ASP A 233 6.07 -10.62 10.26
N GLN A 234 6.13 -11.48 9.23
CA GLN A 234 7.11 -11.35 8.15
C GLN A 234 7.07 -9.98 7.46
N VAL A 235 5.87 -9.40 7.35
CA VAL A 235 5.70 -8.04 6.78
C VAL A 235 6.45 -6.99 7.61
N ILE A 236 6.45 -7.09 8.94
CA ILE A 236 7.16 -6.13 9.83
C ILE A 236 8.67 -6.28 9.68
N GLU A 237 9.17 -7.52 9.68
CA GLU A 237 10.60 -7.79 9.57
C GLU A 237 11.17 -7.24 8.26
N GLU A 238 10.43 -7.41 7.17
CA GLU A 238 10.80 -6.89 5.86
C GLU A 238 10.71 -5.37 5.77
N LEU A 239 9.70 -4.75 6.39
CA LEU A 239 9.61 -3.30 6.44
C LEU A 239 10.76 -2.68 7.22
N HIS A 240 11.18 -3.28 8.34
CA HIS A 240 12.35 -2.82 9.07
C HIS A 240 13.64 -2.94 8.26
N ARG A 241 13.75 -3.97 7.41
CA ARG A 241 14.87 -4.11 6.47
C ARG A 241 14.83 -3.01 5.41
N SER A 242 13.68 -2.82 4.77
CA SER A 242 13.47 -1.79 3.75
C SER A 242 13.72 -0.38 4.28
N ALA A 243 13.30 -0.08 5.51
CA ALA A 243 13.54 1.21 6.15
C ALA A 243 15.02 1.52 6.39
N LYS A 244 15.87 0.51 6.57
CA LYS A 244 17.33 0.69 6.67
C LYS A 244 17.96 0.95 5.30
N GLU A 245 17.44 0.33 4.25
CA GLU A 245 17.95 0.43 2.88
C GLU A 245 17.48 1.72 2.16
N ARG A 246 16.25 2.15 2.44
CA ARG A 246 15.55 3.29 1.81
C ARG A 246 14.94 4.24 2.85
N PRO A 247 15.74 4.85 3.75
CA PRO A 247 15.22 5.70 4.83
C PRO A 247 14.47 6.93 4.31
N ASP A 248 14.69 7.34 3.07
CA ASP A 248 14.01 8.45 2.39
C ASP A 248 12.49 8.24 2.22
N LEU A 249 12.04 6.99 2.15
CA LEU A 249 10.63 6.64 1.95
C LEU A 249 9.81 6.54 3.25
N PHE A 250 10.50 6.51 4.39
CA PHE A 250 9.89 6.31 5.70
C PHE A 250 9.86 7.60 6.51
N ALA A 251 8.92 7.69 7.43
CA ALA A 251 8.95 8.76 8.43
C ALA A 251 10.18 8.56 9.35
N PRO A 252 10.84 9.65 9.77
CA PRO A 252 11.98 9.60 10.68
C PRO A 252 11.61 9.08 12.07
#